data_AF-A0AAY5KAR5-F1
#
_entry.id   AF-A0AAY5KAR5-F1
#
_cell.length_a   1.000
_cell.length_b   1.000
_cell.length_c   1.000
_cell.angle_alpha   90.00
_cell.angle_beta   90.00
_cell.angle_gamma   90.00
#
_symmetry.space_group_name_H-M   'P 1'
#
loop_
_entity.id
_entity.type
_entity.pdbx_description
1 polymer ?
#
loop_
_entity_poly.entity_id
_entity_poly.type
_entity_poly.pdbx_seq_one_letter_code
_entity_poly.pdbx_strand_id
1 'polypeptide(L)'
;MKVKASVEQDPCTATKCLNGGKCKRLKDTTQGFCQCPRMFHGPTCEESVRDLIDFAAIEAQLDSIVFMPVPDLTSIYYTSPQHDAANTILRHFTELQLWRQHPTI
;
A
#
# COMPACT_ATOMS: atom_id res chain seq x y z
N MET A 1 20.90 -61.00 12.08
CA MET A 1 20.47 -60.55 10.74
C MET A 1 20.21 -59.05 10.82
N LYS A 2 21.03 -58.20 10.19
CA LYS A 2 20.80 -56.75 10.15
C LYS A 2 19.69 -56.50 9.13
N VAL A 3 18.57 -55.96 9.58
CA VAL A 3 17.42 -55.56 8.75
C VAL A 3 17.97 -54.64 7.66
N LYS A 4 17.78 -55.05 6.39
CA LYS A 4 18.01 -54.17 5.24
C LYS A 4 17.10 -52.97 5.42
N ALA A 5 17.67 -51.80 5.68
CA ALA A 5 16.97 -50.56 5.43
C ALA A 5 16.64 -50.56 3.94
N SER A 6 15.35 -50.65 3.61
CA SER A 6 14.87 -50.31 2.26
C SER A 6 15.48 -48.95 1.94
N VAL A 7 16.15 -48.83 0.79
CA VAL A 7 16.61 -47.53 0.29
C VAL A 7 15.35 -46.76 -0.05
N GLU A 8 14.79 -46.08 0.95
CA GLU A 8 13.62 -45.27 0.76
C GLU A 8 14.07 -44.01 0.05
N GLN A 9 13.87 -44.02 -1.28
CA GLN A 9 14.24 -42.93 -2.16
C GLN A 9 13.68 -41.63 -1.57
N ASP A 10 14.52 -40.62 -1.42
CA ASP A 10 14.07 -39.36 -0.83
C ASP A 10 12.94 -38.79 -1.70
N PRO A 11 11.72 -38.57 -1.17
CA PRO A 11 10.63 -38.02 -1.96
C PRO A 11 10.94 -36.65 -2.57
N CYS A 12 11.92 -35.93 -2.01
CA CYS A 12 12.43 -34.67 -2.54
C CYS A 12 13.34 -34.82 -3.76
N THR A 13 13.73 -36.04 -4.12
CA THR A 13 14.42 -36.28 -5.40
C THR A 13 13.46 -36.16 -6.59
N ALA A 14 12.21 -36.56 -6.40
CA ALA A 14 11.15 -36.47 -7.41
C ALA A 14 10.40 -35.13 -7.36
N THR A 15 10.22 -34.57 -6.15
CA THR A 15 9.46 -33.33 -5.95
C THR A 15 10.36 -32.10 -6.13
N LYS A 16 10.26 -31.43 -7.28
CA LYS A 16 10.94 -30.16 -7.56
C LYS A 16 10.06 -28.98 -7.17
N CYS A 17 10.43 -28.29 -6.08
CA CYS A 17 9.79 -27.03 -5.71
C CYS A 17 10.36 -25.87 -6.55
N LEU A 18 9.49 -24.97 -7.00
CA LEU A 18 9.81 -23.76 -7.74
C LEU A 18 9.88 -22.55 -6.79
N ASN A 19 10.27 -21.40 -7.35
CA ASN A 19 10.25 -20.09 -6.68
C ASN A 19 10.94 -20.05 -5.31
N GLY A 20 11.97 -20.88 -5.11
CA GLY A 20 12.71 -20.96 -3.84
C GLY A 20 12.03 -21.77 -2.74
N GLY A 21 10.99 -22.56 -3.07
CA GLY A 21 10.36 -23.51 -2.16
C GLY A 21 11.31 -24.58 -1.66
N LYS A 22 11.10 -25.04 -0.43
CA LYS A 22 11.89 -26.12 0.19
C LYS A 22 11.07 -27.39 0.23
N CYS A 23 11.57 -28.46 -0.38
CA CYS A 23 10.93 -29.76 -0.25
C CYS A 23 11.12 -30.32 1.15
N LYS A 24 10.05 -30.91 1.70
CA LYS A 24 10.05 -31.62 2.98
C LYS A 24 9.36 -32.97 2.82
N ARG A 25 9.93 -34.00 3.44
CA ARG A 25 9.29 -35.31 3.59
C ARG A 25 8.16 -35.22 4.63
N LEU A 26 7.03 -35.82 4.33
CA LEU A 26 5.98 -36.05 5.31
C LEU A 26 6.35 -37.26 6.18
N LYS A 27 6.22 -37.14 7.50
CA LYS A 27 6.67 -38.20 8.43
C LYS A 27 5.94 -39.52 8.14
N ASP A 28 6.68 -40.61 8.21
CA ASP A 28 6.18 -41.98 8.04
C ASP A 28 5.50 -42.24 6.68
N THR A 29 5.77 -41.40 5.67
CA THR A 29 5.32 -41.62 4.29
C THR A 29 6.46 -41.47 3.29
N THR A 30 6.22 -42.00 2.09
CA THR A 30 7.06 -41.83 0.90
C THR A 30 6.71 -40.55 0.12
N GLN A 31 5.93 -39.64 0.70
CA GLN A 31 5.48 -38.41 0.04
C GLN A 31 6.29 -37.20 0.49
N GLY A 32 6.58 -36.33 -0.46
CA GLY A 32 7.19 -35.03 -0.25
C GLY A 32 6.17 -33.92 -0.49
N PHE A 33 6.35 -32.80 0.19
CA PHE A 33 5.57 -31.59 -0.05
C PHE A 33 6.49 -30.37 -0.11
N CYS A 34 6.09 -29.37 -0.87
CA CYS A 34 6.82 -28.11 -0.96
C CYS A 34 6.36 -27.14 0.12
N GLN A 35 7.30 -26.70 0.96
CA GLN A 35 7.09 -25.52 1.80
C GLN A 35 7.35 -24.27 0.96
N CYS A 36 6.28 -23.58 0.58
CA CYS A 36 6.36 -22.39 -0.24
C CYS A 36 6.79 -21.14 0.55
N PRO A 37 7.59 -20.25 -0.06
CA PRO A 37 7.87 -18.94 0.50
C PRO A 37 6.64 -18.03 0.39
N ARG A 38 6.71 -16.84 1.00
CA ARG A 38 5.62 -15.86 0.91
C ARG A 38 5.32 -15.53 -0.55
N MET A 39 4.04 -15.30 -0.85
CA MET A 39 3.52 -14.95 -2.18
C MET A 39 3.54 -16.06 -3.23
N PHE A 40 3.83 -17.32 -2.87
CA PHE A 40 3.73 -18.47 -3.78
C PHE A 40 2.88 -19.59 -3.18
N HIS A 41 2.19 -20.35 -4.04
CA HIS A 41 1.38 -21.49 -3.67
C HIS A 41 1.34 -22.54 -4.79
N GLY A 42 0.52 -23.58 -4.58
CA GLY A 42 0.44 -24.75 -5.45
C GLY A 42 1.30 -25.91 -4.94
N PRO A 43 1.10 -27.14 -5.48
CA PRO A 43 1.83 -28.34 -5.08
C PRO A 43 3.35 -28.20 -5.16
N THR A 44 3.84 -27.40 -6.13
CA THR A 44 5.26 -27.17 -6.36
C THR A 44 5.67 -25.70 -6.18
N CYS A 45 4.82 -24.87 -5.57
CA CYS A 45 5.04 -23.42 -5.45
C CYS A 45 5.14 -22.69 -6.80
N GLU A 46 4.44 -23.19 -7.82
CA GLU A 46 4.46 -22.67 -9.19
C GLU A 46 3.59 -21.44 -9.39
N GLU A 47 2.56 -21.26 -8.55
CA GLU A 47 1.58 -20.18 -8.66
C GLU A 47 1.99 -18.98 -7.79
N SER A 48 1.85 -17.75 -8.33
CA SER A 48 2.04 -16.53 -7.55
C SER A 48 0.71 -15.99 -7.04
N VAL A 49 0.69 -15.58 -5.77
CA VAL A 49 -0.45 -14.86 -5.19
C VAL A 49 -0.73 -13.56 -5.95
N ARG A 50 0.28 -12.98 -6.62
CA ARG A 50 0.09 -11.78 -7.45
C ARG A 50 -0.92 -12.03 -8.57
N ASP A 51 -0.95 -13.23 -9.12
CA ASP A 51 -1.81 -13.57 -10.25
C ASP A 51 -3.29 -13.66 -9.83
N LEU A 52 -3.55 -13.77 -8.52
CA LEU A 52 -4.89 -13.74 -7.93
C LEU A 52 -5.37 -12.31 -7.62
N ILE A 53 -4.49 -11.30 -7.72
CA ILE A 53 -4.83 -9.91 -7.43
C ILE A 53 -5.28 -9.26 -8.74
N ASP A 54 -6.58 -9.11 -8.91
CA ASP A 54 -7.15 -8.29 -9.98
C ASP A 54 -7.09 -6.81 -9.56
N PHE A 55 -6.00 -6.15 -9.95
CA PHE A 55 -5.82 -4.73 -9.68
C PHE A 55 -6.93 -3.88 -10.33
N ALA A 56 -7.45 -4.26 -11.50
CA ALA A 56 -8.51 -3.48 -12.14
C ALA A 56 -9.82 -3.55 -11.34
N ALA A 57 -10.13 -4.70 -10.74
CA ALA A 57 -11.27 -4.85 -9.84
C ALA A 57 -11.10 -4.06 -8.52
N ILE A 58 -9.87 -3.93 -8.02
CA ILE A 58 -9.57 -3.18 -6.80
C ILE A 58 -9.59 -1.66 -7.06
N GLU A 59 -9.09 -1.19 -8.21
CA GLU A 59 -9.14 0.23 -8.59
C GLU A 59 -10.58 0.75 -8.69
N ALA A 60 -11.51 -0.07 -9.19
CA ALA A 60 -12.94 0.28 -9.20
C ALA A 60 -13.51 0.50 -7.78
N GLN A 61 -12.90 -0.09 -6.75
CA GLN A 61 -13.28 0.16 -5.35
C GLN A 61 -12.56 1.40 -4.77
N LEU A 62 -11.36 1.72 -5.25
CA LEU A 62 -10.59 2.90 -4.82
C LEU A 62 -11.17 4.21 -5.35
N ASP A 63 -11.77 4.23 -6.54
CA ASP A 63 -12.48 5.42 -7.06
C ASP A 63 -13.69 5.82 -6.20
N SER A 64 -14.22 4.87 -5.40
CA SER A 64 -15.29 5.15 -4.43
C SER A 64 -14.77 5.71 -3.09
N ILE A 65 -13.46 5.63 -2.86
CA ILE A 65 -12.81 6.24 -1.71
C ILE A 65 -12.60 7.72 -2.06
N VAL A 66 -13.57 8.54 -1.63
CA VAL A 66 -13.44 9.99 -1.67
C VAL A 66 -12.31 10.38 -0.73
N PHE A 67 -11.09 10.47 -1.24
CA PHE A 67 -10.01 11.21 -0.60
C PHE A 67 -10.42 12.68 -0.62
N MET A 68 -11.02 13.14 0.47
CA MET A 68 -11.25 14.57 0.64
C MET A 68 -9.88 15.24 0.61
N PRO A 69 -9.63 16.19 -0.32
CA PRO A 69 -8.35 16.86 -0.37
C PRO A 69 -8.11 17.55 0.97
N VAL A 70 -6.94 17.31 1.57
CA VAL A 70 -6.54 18.03 2.78
C VAL A 70 -6.57 19.53 2.42
N PRO A 71 -7.31 20.37 3.16
CA PRO A 71 -7.33 21.79 2.87
C PRO A 71 -5.91 22.33 2.92
N ASP A 72 -5.56 23.15 1.92
CA ASP A 72 -4.24 23.78 1.86
C ASP A 72 -3.99 24.53 3.18
N LEU A 73 -2.84 24.27 3.82
CA LEU A 73 -2.45 24.92 5.06
C LEU A 73 -2.48 26.45 4.94
N THR A 74 -2.27 27.00 3.74
CA THR A 74 -2.46 28.43 3.45
C THR A 74 -3.91 28.86 3.62
N SER A 75 -4.89 28.13 3.09
CA SER A 75 -6.31 28.41 3.26
C SER A 75 -6.74 28.35 4.73
N ILE A 76 -6.21 27.38 5.50
CA ILE A 76 -6.45 27.28 6.95
C ILE A 76 -5.77 28.45 7.70
N TYR A 77 -4.56 28.83 7.28
CA TYR A 77 -3.81 29.93 7.86
C TYR A 77 -4.51 31.28 7.65
N TYR A 78 -5.03 31.53 6.44
CA TYR A 78 -5.75 32.77 6.13
C TYR A 78 -7.15 32.85 6.76
N THR A 79 -7.75 31.72 7.14
CA THR A 79 -9.04 31.67 7.86
C THR A 79 -8.88 31.63 9.38
N SER A 80 -7.64 31.62 9.89
CA SER A 80 -7.38 31.75 11.32
C SER A 80 -7.73 33.17 11.80
N PRO A 81 -8.47 33.34 12.91
CA PRO A 81 -8.84 34.64 13.46
C PRO A 81 -7.66 35.56 13.77
N GLN A 82 -6.44 35.01 13.89
CA GLN A 82 -5.22 35.78 14.09
C GLN A 82 -4.78 36.58 12.85
N HIS A 83 -5.15 36.14 11.63
CA HIS A 83 -4.78 36.80 10.38
C HIS A 83 -5.83 37.79 9.86
N ASP A 84 -7.09 37.65 10.26
CA ASP A 84 -8.15 38.63 9.96
C ASP A 84 -7.85 40.02 10.53
N ALA A 85 -7.13 40.09 11.66
CA ALA A 85 -6.66 41.35 12.21
C ALA A 85 -5.70 42.07 11.25
N ALA A 86 -4.81 41.35 10.55
CA ALA A 86 -3.87 41.94 9.60
C ALA A 86 -4.57 42.43 8.32
N ASN A 87 -5.54 41.66 7.81
CA ASN A 87 -6.32 42.05 6.63
C ASN A 87 -7.30 43.20 6.92
N THR A 88 -7.88 43.25 8.13
CA THR A 88 -8.73 44.36 8.57
C THR A 88 -7.93 45.67 8.68
N ILE A 89 -6.71 45.60 9.20
CA ILE A 89 -5.80 46.77 9.28
C ILE A 89 -5.40 47.24 7.87
N LEU A 90 -5.11 46.34 6.93
CA LEU A 90 -4.80 46.70 5.53
C LEU A 90 -6.00 47.32 4.80
N ARG A 91 -7.23 46.81 5.02
CA ARG A 91 -8.45 47.36 4.40
C ARG A 91 -8.82 48.74 4.96
N HIS A 92 -8.58 48.97 6.25
CA HIS A 92 -8.70 50.32 6.84
C HIS A 92 -7.63 51.29 6.31
N PHE A 93 -6.42 50.81 6.02
CA PHE A 93 -5.36 51.66 5.46
C PHE A 93 -5.64 52.06 4.00
N THR A 94 -6.24 51.19 3.19
CA THR A 94 -6.63 51.51 1.81
C THR A 94 -7.84 52.46 1.74
N GLU A 95 -8.80 52.37 2.66
CA GLU A 95 -9.90 53.35 2.73
C GLU A 95 -9.45 54.75 3.15
N LEU A 96 -8.43 54.87 4.02
CA LEU A 96 -7.88 56.18 4.43
C LEU A 96 -7.03 56.88 3.35
N GLN A 97 -6.54 56.17 2.33
CA GLN A 97 -5.77 56.77 1.22
C GLN A 97 -6.65 57.32 0.08
N LEU A 98 -7.92 56.90 -0.01
CA LEU A 98 -8.86 57.38 -1.05
C LEU A 98 -9.46 58.78 -0.76
N TRP A 99 -9.45 59.24 0.50
CA TRP A 99 -10.03 60.54 0.87
C TRP A 99 -9.06 61.75 0.78
N ARG A 100 -7.80 61.56 0.36
CA ARG A 100 -6.83 62.68 0.25
C ARG A 100 -6.82 63.42 -1.10
N GLN A 101 -7.57 63.00 -2.11
CA GLN A 101 -7.42 63.52 -3.49
C GLN A 101 -8.52 64.46 -4.01
N HIS A 102 -9.45 64.95 -3.18
CA HIS A 102 -10.41 65.95 -3.64
C HIS A 102 -10.53 67.15 -2.69
N PRO A 103 -9.84 68.28 -2.97
CA PRO A 103 -10.28 69.59 -2.48
C PRO A 103 -11.52 69.99 -3.30
N THR A 104 -12.69 69.95 -2.68
CA THR A 104 -13.93 70.52 -3.20
C THR A 104 -13.79 72.03 -3.42
N ILE A 105 -14.01 72.48 -4.66
CA ILE A 105 -14.55 73.82 -4.97
C ILE A 105 -16.04 73.82 -4.60
#